data_AF-A0A8H9W836-F1
#
_entry.id   AF-A0A8H9W836-F1
#
_cell.length_a   1.000
_cell.length_b   1.000
_cell.length_c   1.000
_cell.angle_alpha   90.00
_cell.angle_beta   90.00
_cell.angle_gamma   90.00
#
_symmetry.space_group_name_H-M   'P 1'
#
loop_
_entity.id
_entity.type
_entity.pdbx_description
1 polymer ?
#
loop_
_entity_poly.entity_id
_entity_poly.type
_entity_poly.pdbx_seq_one_letter_code
_entity_poly.pdbx_strand_id
1 'polypeptide(L)' 'MKPEIREIVKVMEEDSRIKVIVTQILKMSAEEREQFKKKVMYYFMDRNSEVDTEAFKFFKIVLENVEELSKLIEQR' A
#
# COMPACT_ATOMS: atom_id res chain seq x y z
N MET A 1 8.94 4.46 13.22
CA MET A 1 7.81 4.49 12.27
C MET A 1 8.11 5.53 11.21
N LYS A 2 8.20 5.11 9.96
CA LYS A 2 8.48 5.98 8.81
C LYS A 2 7.36 7.03 8.65
N PRO A 3 7.65 8.29 8.28
CA PRO A 3 6.63 9.33 8.11
C PRO A 3 5.48 8.92 7.18
N GLU A 4 5.80 8.21 6.11
CA GLU A 4 4.86 7.79 5.07
C GLU A 4 3.85 6.75 5.57
N ILE A 5 4.27 5.87 6.49
CA ILE A 5 3.38 4.89 7.13
C ILE A 5 2.35 5.61 8.02
N ARG A 6 2.79 6.66 8.74
CA ARG A 6 1.88 7.45 9.58
C ARG A 6 0.83 8.15 8.74
N GLU A 7 1.25 8.72 7.62
CA GLU A 7 0.36 9.39 6.68
C GLU A 7 -0.66 8.41 6.08
N ILE A 8 -0.22 7.22 5.63
CA ILE A 8 -1.14 6.18 5.15
C ILE A 8 -2.16 5.80 6.22
N VAL A 9 -1.74 5.54 7.47
CA VAL A 9 -2.64 5.19 8.56
C VAL A 9 -3.65 6.30 8.84
N LYS A 10 -3.21 7.56 8.83
CA LYS A 10 -4.09 8.72 8.99
C LYS A 10 -5.12 8.81 7.86
N VAL A 11 -4.68 8.69 6.61
CA VAL A 11 -5.57 8.74 5.44
C VAL A 11 -6.58 7.59 5.45
N MET A 12 -6.23 6.41 5.98
CA MET A 12 -7.19 5.31 6.16
C MET A 12 -8.32 5.63 7.16
N GLU A 13 -8.14 6.59 8.07
CA GLU A 13 -9.21 7.08 8.94
C GLU A 13 -10.15 8.04 8.20
N GLU A 14 -9.62 8.77 7.22
CA GLU A 14 -10.33 9.84 6.50
C GLU A 14 -10.96 9.36 5.16
N ASP A 15 -10.36 8.37 4.48
CA ASP A 15 -10.82 7.81 3.22
C ASP A 15 -11.00 6.28 3.30
N SER A 16 -12.27 5.84 3.28
CA SER A 16 -12.64 4.43 3.34
C SER A 16 -12.14 3.61 2.15
N ARG A 17 -11.94 4.22 0.97
CA ARG A 17 -11.46 3.52 -0.23
C ARG A 17 -9.99 3.14 -0.06
N ILE A 18 -9.18 4.06 0.48
CA ILE A 18 -7.78 3.78 0.81
C ILE A 18 -7.70 2.70 1.88
N LYS A 19 -8.54 2.78 2.91
CA LYS A 19 -8.65 1.73 3.94
C LYS A 19 -8.91 0.35 3.34
N VAL A 20 -9.88 0.25 2.44
CA VAL A 20 -10.21 -1.02 1.76
C VAL A 20 -9.02 -1.55 0.97
N ILE A 21 -8.37 -0.71 0.16
CA ILE A 21 -7.21 -1.12 -0.66
C ILE A 21 -6.09 -1.65 0.23
N VAL A 22 -5.71 -0.91 1.28
CA VAL A 22 -4.64 -1.32 2.20
C VAL A 22 -5.02 -2.62 2.89
N THR A 23 -6.21 -2.72 3.49
CA THR A 23 -6.65 -3.95 4.18
C THR A 23 -6.69 -5.17 3.25
N GLN A 24 -7.06 -5.01 1.98
CA GLN A 24 -7.02 -6.11 1.01
C GLN A 24 -5.58 -6.60 0.77
N ILE A 25 -4.61 -5.69 0.64
CA ILE A 25 -3.20 -6.06 0.48
C ILE A 25 -2.67 -6.79 1.71
N LEU A 26 -3.02 -6.32 2.92
CA LEU A 26 -2.58 -6.95 4.17
C LEU A 26 -3.12 -8.37 4.35
N LYS A 27 -4.31 -8.65 3.81
CA LYS A 27 -4.95 -9.97 3.86
C LYS A 27 -4.42 -10.96 2.81
N MET A 28 -3.62 -10.50 1.84
CA MET A 28 -3.02 -11.38 0.85
C MET A 28 -2.02 -12.33 1.50
N SER A 29 -2.02 -13.58 1.05
CA SER A 29 -0.92 -14.51 1.29
C SER A 29 0.40 -13.95 0.72
N ALA A 30 1.53 -14.50 1.18
CA ALA A 30 2.84 -14.08 0.67
C ALA A 30 2.95 -14.27 -0.86
N GLU A 31 2.42 -15.37 -1.40
CA GLU A 31 2.40 -15.68 -2.83
C GLU A 31 1.57 -14.64 -3.59
N GLU A 32 0.33 -14.39 -3.18
CA GLU A 32 -0.57 -13.41 -3.82
C GLU A 32 0.03 -12.00 -3.81
N ARG A 33 0.66 -11.63 -2.70
CA ARG A 33 1.30 -10.33 -2.52
C ARG A 33 2.49 -10.14 -3.45
N GLU A 34 3.32 -11.17 -3.62
CA GLU A 34 4.45 -11.13 -4.54
C GLU A 34 3.97 -11.03 -6.00
N GLN A 35 2.90 -11.74 -6.37
CA GLN A 35 2.27 -11.59 -7.69
C GLN A 35 1.68 -10.19 -7.90
N PHE A 36 1.03 -9.63 -6.88
CA PHE A 36 0.47 -8.29 -6.92
C PHE A 36 1.57 -7.22 -7.06
N LYS A 37 2.67 -7.35 -6.32
CA LYS A 37 3.85 -6.47 -6.45
C LYS A 37 4.37 -6.43 -7.89
N LYS A 38 4.50 -7.59 -8.54
CA LYS A 38 4.89 -7.66 -9.96
C LYS A 38 3.89 -6.93 -10.85
N LYS A 39 2.59 -7.17 -10.67
CA LYS A 39 1.54 -6.48 -11.46
C LYS A 39 1.59 -4.97 -11.29
N VAL A 40 1.81 -4.47 -10.07
CA VAL A 40 2.01 -3.04 -9.80
C VAL A 40 3.20 -2.51 -10.58
N MET A 41 4.36 -3.18 -10.50
CA MET A 41 5.55 -2.77 -11.27
C MET A 41 5.29 -2.71 -12.77
N TYR A 42 4.67 -3.75 -13.34
CA TYR A 42 4.32 -3.79 -14.77
C TYR A 42 3.31 -2.70 -15.15
N TYR A 43 2.29 -2.48 -14.34
CA TYR A 43 1.26 -1.48 -14.62
C TYR A 43 1.81 -0.06 -14.70
N PHE A 44 2.77 0.27 -13.83
CA PHE A 44 3.38 1.60 -13.75
C PHE A 44 4.64 1.76 -14.63
N MET A 45 5.14 0.69 -15.27
CA MET A 45 6.39 0.72 -16.03
C MET A 45 6.43 1.79 -17.12
N ASP A 46 5.33 1.95 -17.85
CA ASP A 46 5.20 2.91 -18.95
C ASP A 46 4.33 4.13 -18.58
N ARG A 47 4.06 4.32 -17.28
CA ARG A 47 3.22 5.41 -16.77
C ARG A 47 4.07 6.40 -16.00
N ASN A 48 4.06 7.65 -16.44
CA ASN A 48 4.99 8.68 -15.97
C ASN A 48 4.31 10.02 -15.61
N SER A 49 2.97 10.05 -15.47
CA SER A 49 2.33 11.22 -14.88
C SER A 49 2.74 11.38 -13.41
N GLU A 50 2.61 12.59 -12.88
CA GLU A 50 2.84 12.86 -11.46
C GLU A 50 1.92 12.00 -10.58
N VAL A 51 0.66 11.84 -10.99
CA VAL A 51 -0.33 10.99 -10.32
C VAL A 51 0.10 9.52 -10.33
N ASP A 52 0.58 9.01 -11.47
CA ASP A 52 1.07 7.63 -11.59
C ASP A 52 2.30 7.41 -10.69
N THR A 53 3.19 8.40 -10.61
CA THR A 53 4.40 8.35 -9.78
C THR A 53 4.05 8.26 -8.30
N GLU A 54 3.14 9.10 -7.82
CA GLU A 54 2.70 9.08 -6.43
C GLU A 54 1.89 7.81 -6.09
N ALA A 55 1.05 7.34 -7.01
CA ALA A 55 0.34 6.07 -6.84
C ALA A 55 1.31 4.89 -6.74
N PHE A 56 2.36 4.85 -7.57
CA PHE A 56 3.38 3.81 -7.49
C PHE A 56 4.14 3.86 -6.15
N LYS A 57 4.52 5.06 -5.68
CA LYS A 57 5.13 5.24 -4.35
C LYS A 57 4.22 4.71 -3.25
N PHE A 58 2.93 5.04 -3.28
CA PHE A 58 1.94 4.53 -2.34
C PHE A 58 1.95 2.99 -2.29
N PHE A 59 1.80 2.32 -3.44
CA PHE A 59 1.78 0.85 -3.47
C PHE A 59 3.11 0.25 -3.00
N LYS A 60 4.23 0.85 -3.38
CA LYS A 60 5.56 0.42 -2.95
C LYS A 60 5.69 0.49 -1.42
N ILE A 61 5.29 1.60 -0.80
CA ILE A 61 5.31 1.76 0.65
C ILE A 61 4.42 0.72 1.34
N VAL A 62 3.19 0.51 0.85
CA VAL A 62 2.29 -0.49 1.44
C VAL A 62 2.88 -1.90 1.35
N LEU A 63 3.37 -2.29 0.17
CA LEU A 63 3.89 -3.65 -0.07
C LEU A 63 5.20 -3.95 0.67
N GLU A 64 6.07 -2.97 0.85
CA GLU A 64 7.34 -3.14 1.56
C GLU A 64 7.21 -3.12 3.09
N ASN A 65 6.07 -2.65 3.63
CA ASN A 65 5.88 -2.45 5.06
C ASN A 65 4.62 -3.14 5.62
N VAL A 66 4.15 -4.22 4.98
CA VAL A 66 2.94 -4.95 5.40
C VAL A 66 2.98 -5.38 6.86
N GLU A 67 4.10 -5.91 7.35
CA GLU A 67 4.20 -6.37 8.74
C GLU A 67 4.08 -5.23 9.77
N GLU A 68 4.59 -4.04 9.44
CA GLU A 68 4.46 -2.85 10.31
C GLU A 68 3.01 -2.32 10.25
N LEU A 69 2.42 -2.26 9.06
CA LEU A 69 1.03 -1.81 8.85
C LEU A 69 0.01 -2.74 9.54
N SER A 70 0.16 -4.06 9.42
CA SER A 70 -0.74 -5.02 10.07
C SER A 70 -0.74 -4.85 11.59
N LYS A 71 0.44 -4.74 12.22
CA LYS A 71 0.56 -4.52 13.66
C LYS A 71 -0.14 -3.24 14.13
N LEU A 72 -0.01 -2.15 13.37
CA LEU A 72 -0.63 -0.87 13.72
C LEU A 72 -2.15 -0.88 13.60
N ILE A 73 -2.69 -1.65 12.65
CA ILE A 73 -4.13 -1.78 12.43
C ILE A 73 -4.76 -2.72 13.46
N GLU A 74 -4.07 -3.79 13.86
CA GLU A 74 -4.54 -4.72 14.89
C GLU A 74 -4.53 -4.13 16.31
N GLN A 75 -3.70 -3.11 16.56
CA GLN A 75 -3.60 -2.42 17.86
C GLN A 75 -4.67 -1.34 18.09
N ARG A 76 -5.63 -1.18 17.17
CA ARG A 76 -6.67 -0.17 17.19
C ARG A 76 -8.06 -0.80 17.18
#